data_AF-A0A4Q8LHS9-F1
#
_entry.id   AF-A0A4Q8LHS9-F1
#
_cell.length_a   1.000
_cell.length_b   1.000
_cell.length_c   1.000
_cell.angle_alpha   90.00
_cell.angle_beta   90.00
_cell.angle_gamma   90.00
#
_symmetry.space_group_name_H-M   'P 1'
#
loop_
_entity.id
_entity.type
_entity.pdbx_description
1 polymer ?
#
loop_
_entity_poly.entity_id
_entity_poly.type
_entity_poly.pdbx_seq_one_letter_code
_entity_poly.pdbx_strand_id
1 'polypeptide(L)'
;MDKRVCFDFEIDFSNGGGIQGQGFRLDIAGDDITDEALADYIVRDMRLLMVGEVRILNKEIIEEPHKRPAHGQDGSTVHDPKDG
;
A
#
# COMPACT_ATOMS: atom_id res chain seq x y z
N MET A 1 0.97 -13.47 6.61
CA MET A 1 0.67 -12.12 7.15
C MET A 1 0.50 -11.19 5.96
N ASP A 2 -0.41 -10.22 6.05
CA ASP A 2 -0.40 -9.09 5.13
C ASP A 2 0.78 -8.20 5.55
N LYS A 3 1.74 -7.96 4.65
CA LYS A 3 2.95 -7.16 4.88
C LYS A 3 2.90 -5.88 4.07
N ARG A 4 3.52 -4.84 4.61
CA ARG A 4 3.68 -3.55 3.94
C ARG A 4 5.15 -3.18 3.92
N VAL A 5 5.51 -2.38 2.94
CA VAL A 5 6.77 -1.64 2.96
C VAL A 5 6.47 -0.19 3.29
N CYS A 6 7.21 0.37 4.24
CA CYS A 6 7.28 1.79 4.54
C CYS A 6 8.58 2.34 3.95
N PHE A 7 8.52 3.46 3.23
CA PHE A 7 9.71 4.04 2.59
C PHE A 7 9.52 5.52 2.28
N ASP A 8 10.64 6.20 2.11
CA ASP A 8 10.72 7.55 1.55
C ASP A 8 11.20 7.45 0.11
N PHE A 9 10.90 8.47 -0.70
CA PHE A 9 11.42 8.52 -2.06
C PHE A 9 11.76 9.94 -2.51
N GLU A 10 12.70 10.02 -3.43
CA GLU A 10 13.02 11.21 -4.20
C GLU A 10 12.99 10.88 -5.68
N ILE A 11 12.42 11.79 -6.48
CA ILE A 11 12.36 11.70 -7.93
C ILE A 11 12.93 12.97 -8.52
N ASP A 12 13.97 12.83 -9.33
CA ASP A 12 14.47 13.90 -10.18
C ASP A 12 13.89 13.75 -11.58
N PHE A 13 13.37 14.84 -12.15
CA PHE A 13 12.89 14.84 -13.53
C PHE A 13 13.97 15.34 -14.48
N SER A 14 14.06 14.69 -15.64
CA SER A 14 14.97 15.07 -16.72
C SER A 14 14.69 16.45 -17.34
N ASN A 15 13.49 17.00 -17.12
CA ASN A 15 13.13 18.37 -17.50
C ASN A 15 13.35 19.40 -16.36
N GLY A 16 13.97 18.99 -15.25
CA GLY A 16 14.25 19.83 -14.10
C GLY A 16 13.14 19.81 -13.04
N GLY A 17 13.54 20.03 -11.79
CA GLY A 17 12.67 19.88 -10.62
C GLY A 17 12.58 18.43 -10.15
N GLY A 18 11.77 18.20 -9.11
CA GLY A 18 11.61 16.88 -8.50
C GLY A 18 10.43 16.80 -7.54
N ILE A 19 10.15 15.58 -7.07
CA ILE A 19 9.16 15.28 -6.03
C ILE A 19 9.83 14.45 -4.94
N GLN A 20 9.48 14.74 -3.69
CA GLN A 20 9.84 13.92 -2.54
C GLN A 20 8.60 13.44 -1.80
N GLY A 21 8.66 12.22 -1.28
CA GLY A 21 7.64 11.63 -0.41
C GLY A 21 8.28 11.02 0.82
N GLN A 22 7.56 11.04 1.95
CA GLN A 22 8.04 10.56 3.25
C GLN A 22 7.00 9.65 3.91
N GLY A 23 7.43 8.55 4.53
CA GLY A 23 6.60 7.60 5.26
C GLY A 23 5.54 6.91 4.39
N PHE A 24 5.81 6.74 3.09
CA PHE A 24 4.89 6.13 2.15
C PHE A 24 4.75 4.64 2.44
N ARG A 25 3.53 4.10 2.30
CA ARG A 25 3.24 2.69 2.60
C ARG A 25 2.57 2.00 1.43
N LEU A 26 3.08 0.82 1.08
CA LEU A 26 2.52 -0.02 0.03
C LEU A 26 2.36 -1.46 0.53
N ASP A 27 1.21 -2.06 0.24
CA ASP A 27 0.99 -3.48 0.46
C ASP A 27 1.87 -4.30 -0.50
N ILE A 28 2.56 -5.34 0.01
CA ILE A 28 3.41 -6.19 -0.81
C ILE A 28 2.94 -7.64 -0.78
N ALA A 29 3.06 -8.31 -1.92
CA ALA A 29 2.87 -9.75 -2.01
C ALA A 29 4.17 -10.45 -1.61
N GLY A 30 4.15 -11.17 -0.49
CA GLY A 30 5.33 -11.87 0.03
C GLY A 30 6.05 -11.10 1.14
N ASP A 31 7.34 -11.39 1.30
CA ASP A 31 8.13 -10.93 2.45
C ASP A 31 9.08 -9.78 2.15
N ASP A 32 9.30 -9.45 0.86
CA ASP A 32 10.21 -8.40 0.42
C ASP A 32 9.81 -7.86 -0.97
N ILE A 33 10.38 -6.72 -1.33
CA ILE A 33 10.23 -6.05 -2.64
C ILE A 33 11.51 -5.28 -2.94
N THR A 34 11.94 -5.21 -4.21
CA THR A 34 13.16 -4.45 -4.55
C THR A 34 12.87 -2.96 -4.70
N ASP A 35 13.92 -2.14 -4.63
CA ASP A 35 13.80 -0.68 -4.75
C ASP A 35 13.41 -0.29 -6.18
N GLU A 36 13.86 -1.04 -7.18
CA GLU A 36 13.46 -0.86 -8.58
C GLU A 36 11.96 -1.13 -8.77
N ALA A 37 11.44 -2.20 -8.15
CA ALA A 37 10.01 -2.49 -8.21
C ALA A 37 9.18 -1.39 -7.53
N LEU A 38 9.66 -0.84 -6.41
CA LEU A 38 9.01 0.31 -5.77
C LEU A 38 9.04 1.57 -6.62
N ALA A 39 10.20 1.87 -7.23
CA ALA A 39 10.33 2.98 -8.16
C ALA A 39 9.34 2.84 -9.33
N ASP A 40 9.25 1.65 -9.92
CA ASP A 40 8.29 1.36 -11.00
C ASP A 40 6.83 1.57 -10.57
N TYR A 41 6.46 1.13 -9.35
CA TYR A 41 5.13 1.37 -8.81
C TYR A 41 4.81 2.85 -8.67
N ILE A 42 5.73 3.63 -8.08
CA ILE A 42 5.53 5.08 -7.88
C ILE A 42 5.33 5.77 -9.23
N VAL A 43 6.24 5.53 -10.19
CA VAL A 43 6.20 6.17 -11.51
C VAL A 43 4.92 5.81 -12.26
N ARG A 44 4.57 4.53 -12.27
CA ARG A 44 3.39 4.03 -12.99
C ARG A 44 2.09 4.52 -12.38
N ASP A 45 1.93 4.40 -11.07
CA ASP A 45 0.65 4.64 -10.41
C ASP A 45 0.37 6.14 -10.26
N MET A 46 1.42 6.97 -10.07
CA MET A 46 1.31 8.43 -10.10
C MET A 46 1.34 9.02 -11.52
N ARG A 47 1.56 8.19 -12.55
CA ARG A 47 1.60 8.56 -13.97
C ARG A 47 2.61 9.68 -14.27
N LEU A 48 3.80 9.56 -13.67
CA LEU A 48 4.84 10.56 -13.80
C LEU A 48 5.51 10.46 -15.18
N LEU A 49 5.78 11.62 -15.78
CA LEU A 49 6.48 11.73 -17.06
C LEU A 49 7.89 12.28 -16.84
N MET A 50 8.79 11.96 -17.77
CA MET A 50 10.16 12.50 -17.79
C MET A 50 10.99 12.21 -16.54
N VAL A 51 10.70 11.12 -15.83
CA VAL A 51 11.48 10.65 -14.69
C VAL A 51 12.92 10.37 -15.14
N GLY A 52 13.89 10.97 -14.44
CA GLY A 52 15.31 10.75 -14.65
C GLY A 52 15.86 9.72 -13.69
N GLU A 53 15.76 10.00 -12.39
CA GLU A 53 16.25 9.11 -11.33
C GLU A 53 15.18 8.99 -10.24
N VAL A 54 15.07 7.79 -9.68
CA VAL A 54 14.26 7.51 -8.49
C VAL A 54 15.18 6.91 -7.43
N ARG A 55 15.15 7.49 -6.23
CA ARG A 55 15.86 6.97 -5.06
C ARG A 55 14.85 6.54 -4.01
N ILE A 56 14.96 5.30 -3.57
CA ILE A 56 14.21 4.78 -2.42
C ILE A 56 15.09 4.92 -1.17
N LEU A 57 14.52 5.46 -0.10
CA LEU A 57 15.21 5.78 1.14
C LEU A 57 14.42 5.22 2.32
N ASN A 58 15.10 4.96 3.44
CA ASN A 58 14.49 4.56 4.71
C ASN A 58 13.46 3.41 4.58
N LYS A 59 13.73 2.47 3.67
CA LYS A 59 12.85 1.34 3.37
C LYS A 59 12.85 0.34 4.52
N GLU A 60 11.65 -0.01 4.97
CA GLU A 60 11.41 -0.99 6.03
C GLU A 60 10.19 -1.85 5.70
N ILE A 61 10.30 -3.17 5.85
CA ILE A 61 9.14 -4.07 5.80
C ILE A 61 8.51 -4.13 7.17
N ILE A 62 7.22 -3.80 7.26
CA ILE A 62 6.44 -3.80 8.49
C ILE A 62 5.33 -4.86 8.43
N GLU A 63 5.12 -5.54 9.54
CA GLU A 63 3.99 -6.43 9.74
C GLU A 63 2.86 -5.66 10.43
N GLU A 64 1.82 -5.31 9.66
CA GLU A 64 0.68 -4.57 10.20
C GLU A 64 -0.52 -5.52 10.29
N PRO A 65 -0.94 -5.97 11.49
CA PRO A 65 -2.12 -6.80 11.61
C PRO A 65 -3.34 -6.00 11.16
N HIS A 66 -3.90 -6.32 10.00
CA HIS A 66 -5.15 -5.72 9.54
C HIS A 66 -6.23 -5.96 10.60
N LYS A 67 -6.67 -4.91 11.30
CA LYS A 67 -7.99 -4.91 11.94
C LYS A 67 -9.03 -4.90 10.82
N ARG A 68 -9.35 -6.07 10.25
CA ARG A 68 -10.68 -6.23 9.67
C ARG A 68 -11.63 -6.20 10.86
N PRO A 69 -12.57 -5.24 10.96
CA PRO A 69 -13.69 -5.47 11.87
C PRO A 69 -14.33 -6.75 11.37
N ALA A 70 -14.36 -7.78 12.23
CA ALA A 70 -15.22 -8.91 11.98
C ALA A 70 -16.61 -8.32 11.73
N HIS A 71 -17.14 -8.47 10.52
CA HIS A 71 -18.55 -8.26 10.31
C HIS A 71 -19.25 -9.25 11.24
N GLY A 72 -19.62 -8.78 12.42
CA GLY A 72 -20.60 -9.42 13.28
C GLY A 72 -21.91 -9.38 12.53
N GLN A 73 -22.15 -10.39 11.70
CA GLN A 73 -23.50 -10.79 11.35
C GLN A 73 -24.00 -11.65 12.51
N ASP A 74 -24.44 -10.95 13.55
CA ASP A 74 -25.20 -11.54 14.64
C ASP A 74 -26.63 -10.99 14.54
N GLY A 75 -27.60 -11.90 14.58
CA GLY A 75 -28.98 -11.59 14.94
C GLY A 75 -29.96 -11.11 13.86
N SER A 76 -30.48 -12.05 13.06
CA SER A 76 -31.95 -12.13 12.91
C SER A 76 -32.36 -13.58 12.70
N THR A 77 -32.51 -14.27 13.82
CA THR A 77 -33.36 -15.44 13.95
C THR A 77 -34.77 -15.05 13.53
N VAL A 78 -35.22 -15.56 12.38
CA VAL A 78 -36.62 -15.47 11.96
C VAL A 78 -37.45 -16.23 12.99
N HIS A 79 -38.33 -15.49 13.66
CA HIS A 79 -39.34 -16.02 14.56
C HIS A 79 -40.48 -16.56 13.68
N ASP A 80 -40.64 -17.88 13.60
CA ASP A 80 -41.78 -18.53 12.93
C ASP A 80 -42.78 -18.96 14.01
N PRO A 81 -43.93 -18.29 14.18
CA PRO A 81 -45.06 -18.87 14.90
C PRO A 81 -45.93 -19.63 13.89
N LYS A 82 -45.90 -20.96 13.93
CA LYS A 82 -46.94 -21.77 13.29
C LYS A 82 -47.94 -22.23 14.35
N ASP A 83 -49.01 -21.46 14.49
CA ASP A 83 -50.31 -21.93 14.95
C ASP A 83 -51.35 -21.43 13.94
N GLY A 84 -52.11 -22.37 13.35
CA GLY A 84 -53.16 -22.12 12.35
C GLY A 84 -53.42 -23.32 11.47
#